data_AF-A0A564TQ37-F1
#
_entry.id   AF-A0A564TQ37-F1
#
_cell.length_a   1.000
_cell.length_b   1.000
_cell.length_c   1.000
_cell.angle_alpha   90.00
_cell.angle_beta   90.00
_cell.angle_gamma   90.00
#
_symmetry.space_group_name_H-M   'P 1'
#
loop_
_entity.id
_entity.type
_entity.pdbx_description
1 polymer ?
#
loop_
_entity_poly.entity_id
_entity_poly.type
_entity_poly.pdbx_seq_one_letter_code
_entity_poly.pdbx_strand_id
1 'polypeptide(L)'
;MKYLPKVPDDAYVKVETTKILKQHKAYMAQFEEMLNDEKKSHNDRHLYDELISYADLYDSASFEAKKMIVNQLIRRVDVYRGYQLNITFNFDLTPYIEGE
;
A
#
# COMPACT_ATOMS: atom_id res chain seq x y z
N MET A 1 8.31 -64.21 -26.82
CA MET A 1 7.22 -63.20 -26.77
C MET A 1 7.79 -61.93 -26.16
N LYS A 2 7.93 -60.85 -26.95
CA LYS A 2 8.43 -59.56 -26.44
C LYS A 2 7.22 -58.77 -25.96
N TYR A 3 7.17 -58.43 -24.68
CA TYR A 3 6.11 -57.59 -24.14
C TYR A 3 6.27 -56.17 -24.70
N LEU A 4 5.28 -55.71 -25.46
CA LEU A 4 5.18 -54.31 -25.87
C LEU A 4 4.76 -53.49 -24.64
N PRO A 5 5.47 -52.39 -24.29
CA PRO A 5 5.03 -51.51 -23.22
C PRO A 5 3.65 -50.94 -23.59
N LYS A 6 2.69 -51.05 -22.66
CA LYS A 6 1.34 -50.54 -22.85
C LYS A 6 1.41 -49.02 -23.04
N VAL A 7 0.87 -48.54 -24.16
CA VAL A 7 0.71 -47.11 -24.43
C VAL A 7 -0.15 -46.53 -23.30
N PRO A 8 0.25 -45.42 -22.65
CA PRO A 8 -0.53 -44.84 -21.56
C PRO A 8 -1.95 -44.53 -22.03
N ASP A 9 -2.97 -44.93 -21.26
CA ASP A 9 -4.37 -44.67 -21.62
C ASP A 9 -4.59 -43.18 -21.87
N ASP A 10 -5.28 -42.81 -22.96
CA ASP A 10 -5.55 -41.41 -23.32
C ASP A 10 -6.21 -40.61 -22.19
N ALA A 11 -6.98 -41.29 -21.34
CA ALA A 11 -7.55 -40.73 -20.13
C ALA A 11 -6.48 -40.36 -19.08
N TYR A 12 -5.48 -41.21 -18.87
CA TYR A 12 -4.37 -40.96 -17.95
C TYR A 12 -3.54 -39.74 -18.39
N VAL A 13 -3.22 -39.65 -19.68
CA VAL A 13 -2.47 -38.51 -20.25
C VAL A 13 -3.25 -37.20 -20.12
N LYS A 14 -4.57 -37.20 -20.35
CA LYS A 14 -5.44 -36.03 -20.14
C LYS A 14 -5.51 -35.61 -18.67
N VAL A 15 -5.54 -36.57 -17.75
CA VAL A 15 -5.57 -36.28 -16.30
C VAL A 15 -4.24 -35.68 -15.83
N GLU A 16 -3.10 -36.20 -16.28
CA GLU A 16 -1.78 -35.63 -15.92
C GLU A 16 -1.56 -34.25 -16.54
N THR A 17 -1.92 -34.07 -17.82
CA THR A 17 -1.80 -32.75 -18.48
C THR A 17 -2.70 -31.69 -17.84
N THR A 18 -3.91 -32.05 -17.40
CA THR A 18 -4.80 -31.12 -16.68
C THR A 18 -4.30 -30.81 -15.27
N LYS A 19 -3.70 -31.77 -14.55
CA LYS A 19 -3.03 -31.51 -13.26
C LYS A 19 -1.87 -30.54 -13.43
N ILE A 20 -1.01 -30.75 -14.43
CA ILE A 20 0.12 -29.88 -14.74
C ILE A 20 -0.37 -28.47 -15.09
N LEU A 21 -1.40 -28.35 -15.93
CA LEU A 21 -1.99 -27.07 -16.29
C LEU A 21 -2.60 -26.34 -15.09
N LYS A 22 -3.24 -27.07 -14.17
CA LYS A 22 -3.80 -26.51 -12.94
C LYS A 22 -2.70 -26.00 -12.01
N GLN A 23 -1.63 -26.77 -11.82
CA GLN A 23 -0.46 -26.36 -11.04
C GLN A 23 0.20 -25.13 -11.63
N HIS A 24 0.36 -25.08 -12.96
CA HIS A 24 0.95 -23.94 -13.64
C HIS A 24 0.12 -22.67 -13.48
N LYS A 25 -1.21 -22.77 -13.60
CA LYS A 25 -2.13 -21.65 -13.34
C LYS A 25 -2.05 -21.16 -11.89
N ALA A 26 -1.98 -22.07 -10.93
CA ALA A 26 -1.84 -21.72 -9.52
C ALA A 26 -0.50 -21.00 -9.25
N TYR A 27 0.58 -21.46 -9.87
CA TYR A 27 1.90 -20.82 -9.78
C TYR A 27 1.88 -19.40 -10.35
N MET A 28 1.26 -19.20 -11.52
CA MET A 28 1.15 -17.86 -12.14
C MET A 28 0.33 -16.89 -11.29
N ALA A 29 -0.78 -17.36 -10.69
CA ALA A 29 -1.59 -16.53 -9.79
C ALA A 29 -0.82 -16.11 -8.53
N GLN A 30 -0.10 -17.03 -7.90
CA GLN A 30 0.75 -16.71 -6.74
C GLN A 30 1.88 -15.73 -7.09
N PHE A 31 2.45 -15.85 -8.28
CA PHE A 31 3.49 -14.95 -8.76
C PHE A 31 2.94 -13.53 -9.01
N GLU A 32 1.75 -13.40 -9.62
CA GLU A 32 1.07 -12.12 -9.80
C GLU A 32 0.71 -11.45 -8.46
N GLU A 33 0.24 -12.22 -7.48
CA GLU A 33 -0.06 -11.73 -6.13
C GLU A 33 1.21 -11.18 -5.45
N MET A 34 2.31 -11.93 -5.50
CA MET A 34 3.60 -11.51 -4.94
C MET A 34 4.13 -10.22 -5.60
N LEU A 35 4.00 -10.09 -6.92
CA LEU A 35 4.38 -8.87 -7.63
C LEU A 35 3.49 -7.67 -7.27
N ASN A 36 2.20 -7.90 -7.03
CA ASN A 36 1.28 -6.84 -6.61
C ASN A 36 1.57 -6.38 -5.18
N ASP A 37 1.87 -7.30 -4.27
CA ASP A 37 2.27 -6.98 -2.90
C ASP A 37 3.59 -6.22 -2.85
N GLU A 38 4.57 -6.62 -3.67
CA GLU A 38 5.84 -5.91 -3.79
C GLU A 38 5.65 -4.48 -4.34
N LYS A 39 4.83 -4.32 -5.39
CA LYS A 39 4.49 -3.01 -5.94
C LYS A 39 3.78 -2.12 -4.92
N LYS A 40 2.83 -2.69 -4.15
CA LYS A 40 2.14 -1.96 -3.09
C LYS A 40 3.11 -1.53 -1.98
N SER A 41 3.96 -2.44 -1.52
CA SER A 41 5.01 -2.15 -0.52
C SER A 41 6.00 -1.08 -1.01
N HIS A 42 6.37 -1.11 -2.28
CA HIS A 42 7.24 -0.11 -2.87
C HIS A 42 6.55 1.25 -2.96
N ASN A 43 5.28 1.28 -3.40
CA ASN A 43 4.49 2.51 -3.44
C ASN A 43 4.32 3.12 -2.05
N ASP A 44 4.03 2.31 -1.03
CA ASP A 44 3.89 2.77 0.34
C ASP A 44 5.20 3.38 0.86
N ARG A 45 6.35 2.76 0.56
CA ARG A 45 7.69 3.31 0.90
C ARG A 45 7.95 4.68 0.25
N HIS A 46 7.64 4.83 -1.04
CA HIS A 46 7.78 6.13 -1.72
C HIS A 46 6.94 7.23 -1.07
N LEU A 47 5.71 6.90 -0.66
CA LEU A 47 4.84 7.85 0.05
C LEU A 47 5.42 8.25 1.41
N TYR A 48 6.01 7.32 2.16
CA TYR A 48 6.68 7.65 3.42
C TYR A 48 7.92 8.53 3.21
N ASP A 49 8.75 8.22 2.22
CA ASP A 49 9.94 9.02 1.89
C ASP A 49 9.55 10.45 1.46
N GLU A 50 8.46 10.58 0.69
CA GLU A 50 7.90 11.88 0.30
C GLU A 50 7.38 12.67 1.51
N LEU A 51 6.65 12.03 2.43
CA LEU A 51 6.18 12.67 3.66
C LEU A 51 7.33 13.14 4.55
N ILE A 52 8.39 12.33 4.68
CA ILE A 52 9.61 12.71 5.42
C ILE A 52 10.27 13.91 4.74
N SER A 53 10.36 13.92 3.41
CA SER A 53 10.92 15.04 2.66
C SER A 53 10.15 16.35 2.91
N TYR A 54 8.82 16.32 2.96
CA TYR A 54 8.03 17.51 3.30
C TYR A 54 8.26 17.99 4.73
N ALA A 55 8.48 17.08 5.69
CA ALA A 55 8.83 17.45 7.06
C ALA A 55 10.20 18.15 7.13
N ASP A 56 11.22 17.61 6.46
CA ASP A 56 12.55 18.20 6.40
C ASP A 56 12.53 19.59 5.72
N LEU A 57 11.75 19.73 4.64
CA LEU A 57 11.53 21.01 3.96
C LEU A 57 10.85 22.02 4.88
N TYR A 58 9.84 21.60 5.65
CA TYR A 58 9.21 22.47 6.64
C TYR A 58 10.24 22.89 7.70
N ASP A 59 10.98 21.95 8.29
CA ASP A 59 11.92 22.24 9.38
C ASP A 59 13.04 23.21 8.98
N SER A 60 13.54 23.08 7.75
CA SER A 60 14.54 23.96 7.15
C SER A 60 13.99 25.28 6.58
N ALA A 61 12.67 25.41 6.42
CA ALA A 61 12.06 26.62 5.88
C ALA A 61 12.20 27.83 6.81
N SER A 62 12.15 29.03 6.21
CA SER A 62 12.19 30.29 6.96
C SER A 62 10.97 30.42 7.88
N PHE A 63 11.12 31.20 8.96
CA PHE A 63 10.02 31.45 9.90
C PHE A 63 8.79 32.04 9.21
N GLU A 64 8.98 32.89 8.22
CA GLU A 64 7.91 33.50 7.43
C GLU A 64 7.16 32.45 6.60
N ALA A 65 7.89 31.54 5.95
CA ALA A 65 7.29 30.43 5.20
C ALA A 65 6.51 29.48 6.11
N LYS A 66 7.08 29.11 7.27
CA LYS A 66 6.37 28.31 8.28
C LYS A 66 5.07 28.98 8.72
N LYS A 67 5.10 30.29 8.97
CA LYS A 67 3.93 31.07 9.36
C LYS A 67 2.86 31.09 8.27
N MET A 68 3.28 31.19 7.01
CA MET A 68 2.36 31.11 5.86
C MET A 68 1.67 29.75 5.79
N ILE A 69 2.43 28.66 5.93
CA ILE A 69 1.91 27.28 5.92
C ILE A 69 0.91 27.09 7.08
N VAL A 70 1.30 27.46 8.29
CA VAL A 70 0.46 27.31 9.49
C VAL A 70 -0.84 28.12 9.38
N ASN A 71 -0.78 29.34 8.81
CA ASN A 71 -1.97 30.17 8.60
C ASN A 71 -2.98 29.55 7.62
N GLN A 72 -2.52 28.74 6.66
CA GLN A 72 -3.41 28.03 5.75
C GLN A 72 -4.04 26.80 6.42
N LEU A 73 -3.31 26.13 7.31
CA LEU A 73 -3.77 24.91 7.99
C LEU A 73 -4.73 25.21 9.16
N ILE A 74 -4.44 26.25 9.95
CA ILE A 74 -5.19 26.56 11.17
C ILE A 74 -6.29 27.57 10.88
N ARG A 75 -7.52 27.22 11.24
CA ARG A 75 -8.68 28.11 11.17
C ARG A 75 -8.78 29.02 12.39
N ARG A 76 -8.63 28.46 13.60
CA ARG A 76 -8.77 29.18 14.86
C ARG A 76 -7.98 28.50 15.97
N VAL A 77 -7.43 29.28 16.90
CA VAL A 77 -6.85 28.80 18.15
C VAL A 77 -7.57 29.48 19.30
N ASP A 78 -8.25 28.70 20.13
CA ASP A 78 -8.86 29.16 21.37
C ASP A 78 -7.92 28.82 22.54
N VAL A 79 -7.55 29.83 23.32
CA VAL A 79 -6.62 29.69 24.46
C VAL A 79 -7.40 29.85 25.75
N TYR A 80 -7.29 28.86 26.64
CA TYR A 80 -7.97 28.85 27.93
C TYR A 80 -6.97 28.95 29.10
N ARG A 81 -7.51 29.01 30.33
CA ARG A 81 -6.68 29.01 31.55
C ARG A 81 -5.85 27.72 31.63
N GLY A 82 -4.67 27.83 32.21
CA GLY A 82 -3.72 26.71 32.29
C GLY A 82 -3.07 26.35 30.94
N TYR A 83 -3.06 27.28 29.98
CA TYR A 83 -2.45 27.09 28.65
C TYR A 83 -3.10 25.96 27.83
N GLN A 84 -4.36 25.61 28.13
CA GLN A 84 -5.11 24.70 27.28
C GLN A 84 -5.39 25.35 25.92
N LEU A 85 -5.12 24.61 24.86
CA LEU A 85 -5.33 25.03 23.48
C LEU A 85 -6.41 24.17 22.83
N ASN A 86 -7.39 24.81 22.21
CA ASN A 86 -8.28 24.17 21.25
C ASN A 86 -7.96 24.73 19.86
N ILE A 87 -7.54 23.87 18.94
CA ILE A 87 -7.11 24.26 17.60
C ILE A 87 -8.14 23.70 16.61
N THR A 88 -8.77 24.60 15.87
CA THR A 88 -9.63 24.25 14.74
C THR A 88 -8.81 24.35 13.46
N PHE A 89 -8.83 23.31 12.64
CA PHE A 89 -8.14 23.27 11.35
C PHE A 89 -9.06 23.64 10.18
N ASN A 90 -8.47 24.03 9.05
CA ASN A 90 -9.19 24.29 7.79
C ASN A 90 -9.50 23.02 6.99
N PHE A 91 -9.18 21.84 7.53
CA PHE A 91 -9.43 20.54 6.94
C PHE A 91 -9.98 19.58 8.01
N ASP A 92 -10.64 18.52 7.56
CA ASP A 92 -11.23 17.49 8.40
C ASP A 92 -10.48 16.16 8.20
N LEU A 93 -10.00 15.58 9.30
CA LEU A 93 -9.31 14.29 9.31
C LEU A 93 -10.18 13.15 9.80
N THR A 94 -11.35 13.43 10.36
CA THR A 94 -12.27 12.42 10.90
C THR A 94 -12.51 11.25 9.93
N PRO A 95 -12.71 11.44 8.61
CA PRO A 95 -12.94 10.34 7.67
C PRO A 95 -11.77 9.36 7.54
N TYR A 96 -10.56 9.80 7.89
CA TYR A 96 -9.33 9.02 7.75
C TYR A 96 -8.88 8.40 9.07
N ILE A 97 -9.42 8.86 10.20
CA ILE A 97 -9.08 8.36 11.54
C ILE A 97 -10.13 7.36 12.02
N GLU A 98 -11.42 7.64 11.79
CA GLU A 98 -12.54 6.81 12.24
C GLU A 98 -12.94 5.76 11.20
N GLY A 99 -11.96 5.12 10.53
CA GLY A 99 -12.23 4.12 9.47
C GLY A 99 -13.40 3.17 9.81
N GLU A 100 -14.25 2.88 8.82
CA GLU A 100 -15.49 2.08 8.99
C GLU A 100 -15.35 0.85 9.92
#